data_AF-A0A1I3PDA1-F1
#
_entry.id   AF-A0A1I3PDA1-F1
#
_cell.length_a   1.000
_cell.length_b   1.000
_cell.length_c   1.000
_cell.angle_alpha   90.00
_cell.angle_beta   90.00
_cell.angle_gamma   90.00
#
_symmetry.space_group_name_H-M   'P 1'
#
loop_
_entity.id
_entity.type
_entity.pdbx_description
1 polymer ?
#
loop_
_entity_poly.entity_id
_entity_poly.type
_entity_poly.pdbx_seq_one_letter_code
_entity_poly.pdbx_strand_id
1 'polypeptide(L)'
;MLRFKILASVVPLLAAAVFARNETGSISHPCVAIGDTSVELTSLFWTAGVQIAFTDDPAQATVRVQITDDPDAADFAVVDDGESDEPGACQGNPSTQLVAISGQGGGNRPTIYLSSEGPADYRIYVRSKTFSRREAAALIVGARDGHRHLQAASL
;
A
#
# COMPACT_ATOMS: atom_id res chain seq x y z
N MET A 1 -29.30 54.36 -50.25
CA MET A 1 -27.82 54.47 -50.20
C MET A 1 -27.33 53.69 -49.00
N LEU A 2 -26.71 52.54 -49.25
CA LEU A 2 -26.32 51.52 -48.26
C LEU A 2 -24.92 51.85 -47.70
N ARG A 3 -24.76 51.89 -46.37
CA ARG A 3 -23.44 51.83 -45.71
C ARG A 3 -23.56 51.00 -44.42
N PHE A 4 -23.36 49.68 -44.56
CA PHE A 4 -23.12 48.78 -43.43
C PHE A 4 -21.69 48.98 -42.92
N LYS A 5 -21.54 49.21 -41.61
CA LYS A 5 -20.24 49.43 -40.99
C LYS A 5 -20.16 48.59 -39.71
N ILE A 6 -19.24 47.62 -39.79
CA ILE A 6 -18.54 46.88 -38.73
C ILE A 6 -19.33 45.78 -38.01
N LEU A 7 -19.03 44.55 -38.43
CA LEU A 7 -19.24 43.30 -37.70
C LEU A 7 -18.32 43.30 -36.47
N ALA A 8 -18.87 43.50 -35.27
CA ALA A 8 -18.16 43.23 -34.02
C ALA A 8 -18.26 41.73 -33.73
N SER A 9 -17.24 41.00 -34.17
CA SER A 9 -16.99 39.58 -33.90
C SER A 9 -17.00 39.30 -32.40
N VAL A 10 -17.98 38.55 -31.91
CA VAL A 10 -18.00 38.00 -30.55
C VAL A 10 -17.50 36.57 -30.63
N VAL A 11 -16.19 36.40 -30.65
CA VAL A 11 -15.55 35.11 -30.41
C VAL A 11 -14.69 35.27 -29.16
N PRO A 12 -15.12 34.77 -27.98
CA PRO A 12 -14.20 34.57 -26.87
C PRO A 12 -13.27 33.44 -27.29
N LEU A 13 -12.02 33.81 -27.60
CA LEU A 13 -10.96 32.86 -27.92
C LEU A 13 -10.74 31.93 -26.73
N LEU A 14 -10.91 30.65 -27.03
CA LEU A 14 -10.80 29.49 -26.17
C LEU A 14 -9.61 29.54 -25.21
N ALA A 15 -9.91 29.12 -23.99
CA ALA A 15 -9.01 28.84 -22.89
C ALA A 15 -7.78 28.02 -23.33
N ALA A 16 -6.60 28.58 -23.11
CA ALA A 16 -5.37 27.81 -22.94
C ALA A 16 -4.97 27.90 -21.46
N ALA A 17 -5.78 27.29 -20.60
CA ALA A 17 -5.36 26.95 -19.25
C ALA A 17 -4.56 25.64 -19.34
N VAL A 18 -3.33 25.73 -19.85
CA VAL A 18 -2.34 24.67 -19.61
C VAL A 18 -1.87 24.87 -18.18
N PHE A 19 -2.72 24.45 -17.24
CA PHE A 19 -2.22 24.06 -15.94
C PHE A 19 -1.32 22.86 -16.21
N ALA A 20 -0.01 23.11 -16.22
CA ALA A 20 0.97 22.08 -15.97
C ALA A 20 0.43 21.24 -14.84
N ARG A 21 0.19 19.95 -15.14
CA ARG A 21 -0.35 18.97 -14.22
C ARG A 21 0.27 19.24 -12.87
N ASN A 22 -0.58 19.60 -11.90
CA ASN A 22 -0.25 19.52 -10.50
C ASN A 22 0.55 18.22 -10.33
N GLU A 23 1.80 18.36 -9.92
CA GLU A 23 2.42 17.42 -9.02
C GLU A 23 1.54 17.45 -7.75
N THR A 24 0.32 16.90 -7.86
CA THR A 24 -0.30 16.22 -6.74
C THR A 24 0.73 15.17 -6.44
N GLY A 25 1.61 15.44 -5.48
CA GLY A 25 2.41 14.40 -4.88
C GLY A 25 1.40 13.32 -4.56
N SER A 26 1.40 12.24 -5.36
CA SER A 26 0.68 11.05 -4.97
C SER A 26 1.22 10.80 -3.58
N ILE A 27 0.33 10.85 -2.59
CA ILE A 27 0.63 10.21 -1.33
C ILE A 27 0.77 8.75 -1.75
N SER A 28 1.99 8.35 -2.10
CA SER A 28 2.30 7.02 -2.55
C SER A 28 2.09 6.16 -1.32
N HIS A 29 0.91 5.59 -1.23
CA HIS A 29 0.58 4.60 -0.23
C HIS A 29 1.44 3.37 -0.55
N PRO A 30 2.30 2.92 0.38
CA PRO A 30 3.10 1.73 0.14
C PRO A 30 2.19 0.56 -0.21
N CYS A 31 2.50 -0.12 -1.30
CA CYS A 31 1.71 -1.23 -1.78
C CYS A 31 2.61 -2.36 -2.30
N VAL A 32 2.15 -3.59 -2.11
CA VAL A 32 2.80 -4.82 -2.59
C VAL A 32 1.77 -5.66 -3.33
N ALA A 33 2.13 -6.16 -4.51
CA ALA A 33 1.35 -7.15 -5.24
C ALA A 33 1.79 -8.56 -4.82
N ILE A 34 0.83 -9.41 -4.44
CA ILE A 34 1.04 -10.80 -4.07
C ILE A 34 0.08 -11.66 -4.90
N GLY A 35 0.62 -12.34 -5.90
CA GLY A 35 -0.18 -13.04 -6.91
C GLY A 35 -1.12 -12.07 -7.63
N ASP A 36 -2.41 -12.38 -7.65
CA ASP A 36 -3.45 -11.55 -8.27
C ASP A 36 -4.05 -10.48 -7.33
N THR A 37 -3.56 -10.37 -6.09
CA THR A 37 -4.05 -9.41 -5.10
C THR A 37 -3.03 -8.30 -4.84
N SER A 38 -3.51 -7.07 -4.69
CA SER A 38 -2.68 -5.93 -4.30
C SER A 38 -3.03 -5.55 -2.86
N VAL A 39 -2.01 -5.28 -2.04
CA VAL A 39 -2.21 -4.87 -0.64
C VAL A 39 -1.61 -3.50 -0.45
N GLU A 40 -2.40 -2.56 0.05
CA GLU A 40 -2.04 -1.15 0.14
C GLU A 40 -2.23 -0.60 1.56
N LEU A 41 -1.28 0.22 2.02
CA LEU A 41 -1.36 0.88 3.31
C LEU A 41 -2.22 2.15 3.24
N THR A 42 -3.31 2.17 4.01
CA THR A 42 -4.14 3.36 4.18
C THR A 42 -3.88 4.02 5.54
N SER A 43 -3.86 5.35 5.55
CA SER A 43 -3.86 6.15 6.79
C SER A 43 -5.28 6.26 7.39
N LEU A 44 -6.32 5.96 6.61
CA LEU A 44 -7.71 6.04 7.01
C LEU A 44 -8.16 4.69 7.60
N PHE A 45 -7.95 4.50 8.90
CA PHE A 45 -8.20 3.22 9.58
C PHE A 45 -9.63 2.66 9.41
N TRP A 46 -10.64 3.52 9.20
CA TRP A 46 -12.03 3.09 8.99
C TRP A 46 -12.29 2.50 7.61
N THR A 47 -11.40 2.76 6.64
CA THR A 47 -11.47 2.17 5.28
C THR A 47 -10.72 0.86 5.16
N ALA A 48 -9.86 0.55 6.14
CA ALA A 48 -9.04 -0.64 6.09
C ALA A 48 -9.88 -1.90 6.35
N GLY A 49 -9.85 -2.83 5.39
CA GLY A 49 -10.45 -4.15 5.56
C GLY A 49 -9.71 -4.99 6.59
N VAL A 50 -8.40 -4.73 6.77
CA VAL A 50 -7.59 -5.37 7.81
C VAL A 50 -6.85 -4.30 8.61
N GLN A 51 -6.94 -4.40 9.93
CA GLN A 51 -6.24 -3.51 10.83
C GLN A 51 -5.19 -4.29 11.64
N ILE A 52 -3.96 -3.83 11.60
CA ILE A 52 -2.80 -4.51 12.18
C ILE A 52 -2.23 -3.68 13.33
N ALA A 53 -1.79 -4.33 14.39
CA ALA A 53 -1.10 -3.69 15.50
C ALA A 53 0.35 -4.20 15.60
N PHE A 54 1.19 -3.43 16.31
CA PHE A 54 2.54 -3.85 16.67
C PHE A 54 2.68 -3.93 18.19
N THR A 55 3.51 -4.86 18.65
CA THR A 55 3.89 -5.01 20.06
C THR A 55 5.40 -5.17 20.15
N ASP A 56 5.99 -4.65 21.22
CA ASP A 56 7.38 -4.92 21.62
C ASP A 56 7.47 -6.10 22.61
N ASP A 57 6.33 -6.55 23.15
CA ASP A 57 6.26 -7.75 23.97
C ASP A 57 5.97 -8.99 23.09
N PRO A 58 6.92 -9.92 22.95
CA PRO A 58 6.72 -11.15 22.19
C PRO A 58 5.57 -12.01 22.73
N ALA A 59 5.22 -11.93 24.02
CA ALA A 59 4.14 -12.74 24.59
C ALA A 59 2.74 -12.28 24.12
N GLN A 60 2.61 -11.03 23.67
CA GLN A 60 1.36 -10.45 23.16
C GLN A 60 1.23 -10.59 21.64
N ALA A 61 2.25 -11.13 20.97
CA ALA A 61 2.28 -11.24 19.53
C ALA A 61 1.42 -12.42 19.06
N THR A 62 0.50 -12.16 18.12
CA THR A 62 -0.16 -13.23 17.37
C THR A 62 0.69 -13.69 16.20
N VAL A 63 1.62 -12.84 15.74
CA VAL A 63 2.54 -13.15 14.65
C VAL A 63 3.92 -12.57 14.92
N ARG A 64 4.96 -13.37 14.72
CA ARG A 64 6.37 -13.02 14.87
C ARG A 64 6.99 -12.90 13.49
N VAL A 65 7.50 -11.72 13.17
CA VAL A 65 8.15 -11.44 11.89
C VAL A 65 9.62 -11.16 12.14
N GLN A 66 10.48 -11.97 11.52
CA GLN A 66 11.92 -11.73 11.53
C GLN A 66 12.31 -10.90 10.32
N ILE A 67 13.04 -9.81 10.53
CA ILE A 67 13.75 -9.13 9.45
C ILE A 67 15.10 -9.81 9.27
N THR A 68 15.39 -10.23 8.05
CA THR A 68 16.70 -10.74 7.64
C THR A 68 17.34 -9.80 6.63
N ASP A 69 18.67 -9.71 6.66
CA ASP A 69 19.46 -8.98 5.66
C ASP A 69 19.92 -9.91 4.50
N ASP A 70 19.66 -11.21 4.62
CA ASP A 70 19.91 -12.22 3.59
C ASP A 70 18.60 -12.56 2.84
N PRO A 71 18.49 -12.23 1.53
CA PRO A 71 17.30 -12.52 0.74
C PRO A 71 17.10 -14.02 0.50
N ASP A 72 18.16 -14.83 0.47
CA ASP A 72 18.06 -16.28 0.23
C ASP A 72 17.53 -17.03 1.46
N ALA A 73 17.67 -16.41 2.64
CA ALA A 73 17.12 -16.91 3.90
C ALA A 73 15.69 -16.41 4.21
N ALA A 74 15.13 -15.54 3.36
CA ALA A 74 13.81 -14.94 3.56
C ALA A 74 12.70 -15.79 2.93
N ASP A 75 11.54 -15.85 3.60
CA ASP A 75 10.32 -16.43 3.02
C ASP A 75 9.67 -15.46 2.02
N PHE A 76 9.83 -14.15 2.26
CA PHE A 76 9.34 -13.09 1.38
C PHE A 76 10.40 -12.00 1.20
N ALA A 77 10.63 -11.60 -0.05
CA ALA A 77 11.48 -10.46 -0.40
C ALA A 77 10.60 -9.29 -0.84
N VAL A 78 10.70 -8.17 -0.12
CA VAL A 78 9.99 -6.93 -0.44
C VAL A 78 11.01 -5.93 -0.99
N VAL A 79 10.93 -5.68 -2.29
CA VAL A 79 11.90 -4.86 -3.03
C VAL A 79 11.16 -3.78 -3.81
N ASP A 80 11.61 -2.53 -3.66
CA ASP A 80 10.99 -1.34 -4.30
C ASP A 80 12.02 -0.44 -4.99
N ASP A 81 13.29 -0.80 -4.93
CA ASP A 81 14.38 -0.02 -5.53
C ASP A 81 14.77 -0.47 -6.95
N GLY A 82 13.98 -1.35 -7.57
CA GLY A 82 14.21 -1.84 -8.94
C GLY A 82 13.66 -0.89 -10.00
N GLU A 83 14.36 -0.79 -11.13
CA GLU A 83 13.86 -0.20 -12.39
C GLU A 83 12.80 -1.08 -13.07
N SER A 84 11.95 -1.77 -12.29
CA SER A 84 10.89 -2.59 -12.86
C SER A 84 9.84 -1.67 -13.47
N ASP A 85 9.91 -1.55 -14.79
CA ASP A 85 9.02 -0.79 -15.67
C ASP A 85 7.57 -1.31 -15.71
N GLU A 86 7.15 -2.21 -14.82
CA GLU A 86 5.75 -2.67 -14.75
C GLU A 86 4.91 -1.61 -14.02
N PRO A 87 4.28 -0.67 -14.74
CA PRO A 87 3.61 0.45 -14.14
C PRO A 87 2.25 -0.08 -13.69
N GLY A 88 2.10 -0.30 -12.38
CA GLY A 88 0.78 -0.56 -11.81
C GLY A 88 0.52 -1.94 -11.24
N ALA A 89 1.52 -2.64 -10.70
CA ALA A 89 1.28 -3.82 -9.84
C ALA A 89 0.23 -3.55 -8.73
N CYS A 90 0.11 -2.29 -8.31
CA CYS A 90 -0.90 -1.80 -7.37
C CYS A 90 -2.00 -0.93 -7.99
N GLN A 91 -1.84 -0.52 -9.26
CA GLN A 91 -2.73 0.43 -9.90
C GLN A 91 -3.80 -0.30 -10.69
N GLY A 92 -5.06 -0.16 -10.27
CA GLY A 92 -6.21 -0.68 -11.03
C GLY A 92 -6.61 -2.12 -10.70
N ASN A 93 -6.10 -2.71 -9.61
CA ASN A 93 -6.60 -4.00 -9.14
C ASN A 93 -7.95 -3.82 -8.40
N PRO A 94 -9.07 -4.38 -8.90
CA PRO A 94 -10.35 -4.31 -8.20
C PRO A 94 -10.35 -5.11 -6.88
N SER A 95 -9.34 -5.94 -6.65
CA SER A 95 -9.13 -6.73 -5.43
C SER A 95 -8.06 -6.14 -4.51
N THR A 96 -7.83 -4.82 -4.57
CA THR A 96 -6.94 -4.15 -3.62
C THR A 96 -7.49 -4.26 -2.19
N GLN A 97 -6.68 -4.86 -1.32
CA GLN A 97 -6.97 -4.94 0.11
C GLN A 97 -6.27 -3.81 0.84
N LEU A 98 -7.07 -2.99 1.54
CA LEU A 98 -6.57 -1.89 2.35
C LEU A 98 -6.17 -2.38 3.75
N VAL A 99 -4.94 -2.06 4.16
CA VAL A 99 -4.36 -2.37 5.46
C VAL A 99 -4.08 -1.07 6.21
N ALA A 100 -4.46 -1.00 7.48
CA ALA A 100 -4.07 0.12 8.35
C ALA A 100 -3.26 -0.39 9.54
N ILE A 101 -2.18 0.33 9.86
CA ILE A 101 -1.43 0.15 11.10
C ILE A 101 -2.12 0.96 12.18
N SER A 102 -2.59 0.32 13.25
CA SER A 102 -3.15 1.00 14.41
C SER A 102 -2.16 1.06 15.55
N GLY A 103 -2.23 2.16 16.32
CA GLY A 103 -1.42 2.34 17.53
C GLY A 103 -1.90 1.56 18.75
N GLN A 104 -3.02 0.84 18.67
CA GLN A 104 -3.57 0.04 19.77
C GLN A 104 -3.67 -1.42 19.34
N GLY A 105 -3.03 -2.30 20.10
CA GLY A 105 -3.25 -3.74 20.01
C GLY A 105 -4.53 -4.17 20.73
N GLY A 106 -5.04 -5.36 20.38
CA GLY A 106 -6.22 -5.95 21.01
C GLY A 106 -7.34 -6.30 20.02
N GLY A 107 -8.31 -7.09 20.50
CA GLY A 107 -9.37 -7.67 19.67
C GLY A 107 -8.90 -8.86 18.82
N ASN A 108 -9.68 -9.25 17.82
CA ASN A 108 -9.36 -10.34 16.88
C ASN A 108 -8.39 -9.90 15.77
N ARG A 109 -7.49 -8.95 16.07
CA ARG A 109 -6.64 -8.29 15.09
C ARG A 109 -5.22 -8.84 15.14
N PRO A 110 -4.55 -9.04 13.99
CA PRO A 110 -3.15 -9.43 13.96
C PRO A 110 -2.27 -8.41 14.70
N THR A 111 -1.52 -8.89 15.69
CA THR A 111 -0.53 -8.12 16.46
C THR A 111 0.86 -8.67 16.18
N ILE A 112 1.68 -7.86 15.52
CA ILE A 112 3.01 -8.22 15.03
C ILE A 112 4.08 -7.89 16.07
N TYR A 113 4.96 -8.84 16.34
CA TYR A 113 6.26 -8.60 16.96
C TYR A 113 7.36 -8.67 15.90
N LEU A 114 8.13 -7.59 15.77
CA LEU A 114 9.27 -7.52 14.86
C LEU A 114 10.56 -7.84 15.60
N SER A 115 11.35 -8.77 15.05
CA SER A 115 12.67 -9.12 15.57
C SER A 115 13.68 -9.21 14.43
N SER A 116 14.96 -9.06 14.74
CA SER A 116 16.06 -9.44 13.84
C SER A 116 16.57 -10.86 14.10
N GLU A 117 16.24 -11.42 15.28
CA GLU A 117 16.80 -12.68 15.77
C GLU A 117 15.73 -13.57 16.42
N GLY A 118 16.06 -14.85 16.59
CA GLY A 118 15.20 -15.81 17.28
C GLY A 118 14.11 -16.45 16.40
N PRO A 119 13.20 -17.23 17.01
CA PRO A 119 12.14 -17.91 16.27
C PRO A 119 11.10 -16.92 15.74
N ALA A 120 10.74 -17.07 14.47
CA ALA A 120 9.70 -16.29 13.82
C ALA A 120 8.78 -17.20 13.00
N ASP A 121 7.54 -16.74 12.80
CA ASP A 121 6.57 -17.43 11.95
C ASP A 121 6.94 -17.29 10.47
N TYR A 122 7.59 -16.17 10.11
CA TYR A 122 8.17 -15.94 8.78
C TYR A 122 9.26 -14.88 8.82
N ARG A 123 10.14 -14.97 7.85
CA ARG A 123 11.30 -14.10 7.61
C ARG A 123 11.03 -13.24 6.40
N ILE A 124 11.25 -11.94 6.54
CA ILE A 124 11.14 -11.00 5.44
C ILE A 124 12.47 -10.29 5.21
N TYR A 125 12.87 -10.21 3.95
CA TYR A 125 13.93 -9.34 3.48
C TYR A 125 13.29 -8.06 2.94
N VAL A 126 13.80 -6.90 3.33
CA VAL A 126 13.23 -5.60 2.92
C VAL A 126 14.32 -4.72 2.35
N ARG A 127 14.23 -4.42 1.06
CA ARG A 127 15.09 -3.46 0.36
C ARG A 127 14.22 -2.43 -0.33
N SER A 128 13.96 -1.32 0.36
CA SER A 128 13.04 -0.29 -0.12
C SER A 128 13.55 1.11 0.22
N LYS A 129 13.20 2.06 -0.64
CA LYS A 129 13.42 3.49 -0.43
C LYS A 129 12.13 4.20 0.01
N THR A 130 10.96 3.61 -0.23
CA THR A 130 9.66 4.25 -0.03
C THR A 130 8.90 3.74 1.21
N PHE A 131 9.22 2.55 1.72
CA PHE A 131 8.56 2.00 2.92
C PHE A 131 9.54 1.42 3.94
N SER A 132 9.13 1.52 5.20
CA SER A 132 9.84 1.01 6.35
C SER A 132 9.67 -0.51 6.50
N ARG A 133 10.59 -1.14 7.25
CA ARG A 133 10.49 -2.56 7.63
C ARG A 133 9.17 -2.88 8.34
N ARG A 134 8.65 -1.93 9.11
CA ARG A 134 7.36 -2.05 9.82
C ARG A 134 6.19 -2.09 8.83
N GLU A 135 6.20 -1.20 7.85
CA GLU A 135 5.17 -1.15 6.81
C GLU A 135 5.19 -2.39 5.92
N ALA A 136 6.38 -2.84 5.51
CA ALA A 136 6.54 -4.09 4.76
C ALA A 136 5.96 -5.29 5.53
N ALA A 137 6.27 -5.41 6.83
CA ALA A 137 5.69 -6.45 7.65
C ALA A 137 4.16 -6.37 7.72
N ALA A 138 3.60 -5.17 7.90
CA ALA A 138 2.15 -4.96 7.90
C ALA A 138 1.51 -5.41 6.57
N LEU A 139 2.11 -5.08 5.44
CA LEU A 139 1.61 -5.49 4.12
C LEU A 139 1.59 -7.01 3.96
N ILE A 140 2.70 -7.69 4.29
CA ILE A 140 2.81 -9.15 4.19
C ILE A 140 1.83 -9.86 5.14
N VAL A 141 1.71 -9.40 6.39
CA VAL A 141 0.78 -9.97 7.37
C VAL A 141 -0.67 -9.72 6.94
N GLY A 142 -0.97 -8.51 6.46
CA GLY A 142 -2.31 -8.13 6.02
C GLY A 142 -2.80 -8.94 4.84
N ALA A 143 -1.92 -9.23 3.87
CA ALA A 143 -2.25 -10.09 2.74
C ALA A 143 -2.72 -11.49 3.17
N ARG A 144 -2.04 -12.08 4.16
CA ARG A 144 -2.37 -13.42 4.66
C ARG A 144 -3.66 -13.47 5.46
N ASP A 145 -3.95 -12.43 6.24
CA ASP A 145 -5.18 -12.36 7.03
C ASP A 145 -6.42 -12.25 6.11
N GLY A 146 -6.31 -11.46 5.04
CA GLY A 146 -7.34 -11.38 4.00
C GLY A 146 -7.63 -12.73 3.33
N HIS A 147 -6.61 -13.51 3.00
CA HIS A 147 -6.80 -14.86 2.45
C HIS A 147 -7.52 -15.82 3.42
N ARG A 148 -7.22 -15.76 4.72
CA ARG A 148 -7.97 -16.57 5.71
C ARG A 148 -9.43 -16.14 5.81
N HIS A 149 -9.69 -14.84 5.74
CA HIS A 149 -11.07 -14.32 5.79
C HIS A 149 -11.87 -14.70 4.54
N LEU A 150 -11.25 -14.71 3.35
CA LEU A 150 -11.88 -15.17 2.10
C LEU A 150 -12.14 -16.69 2.10
N GLN A 151 -11.22 -17.49 2.66
CA GLN A 151 -11.44 -18.93 2.85
C GLN A 151 -12.55 -19.23 3.87
N ALA A 152 -12.67 -18.44 4.94
CA ALA A 152 -13.73 -18.61 5.92
C ALA A 152 -15.12 -18.22 5.37
N ALA A 153 -15.20 -17.28 4.41
CA ALA A 153 -16.45 -16.85 3.80
C ALA A 153 -16.95 -17.76 2.66
N SER A 154 -16.19 -18.80 2.28
CA SER A 154 -16.52 -19.73 1.19
C SER A 154 -16.93 -21.13 1.67
N LEU A 155 -17.14 -21.31 2.98
CA LEU A 155 -17.55 -22.56 3.62
C LEU A 155 -19.03 -22.56 4.03
#